data_AF-A0A949B618-F1
#
_entry.id   AF-A0A949B618-F1
#
_cell.length_a   1.000
_cell.length_b   1.000
_cell.length_c   1.000
_cell.angle_alpha   90.00
_cell.angle_beta   90.00
_cell.angle_gamma   90.00
#
_symmetry.space_group_name_H-M   'P 1'
#
loop_
_entity.id
_entity.type
_entity.pdbx_description
1 polymer ?
#
loop_
_entity_poly.entity_id
_entity_poly.type
_entity_poly.pdbx_seq_one_letter_code
_entity_poly.pdbx_strand_id
1 'polypeptide(L)'
;ITNAIRAHNEATGKTRDNLIEKAIYAADPLTGLIVAATLVLPSRKIGDLIPENVLNRFKEKSFARGARRDAIASCTEIDLSLEEFAKIGLEAMQEISSDLGL
;
A
#
# COMPACT_ATOMS: atom_id res chain seq x y z
N ILE A 1 3.51 -0.95 19.23
CA ILE A 1 4.10 -0.55 17.92
C ILE A 1 5.39 -1.33 17.62
N THR A 2 6.36 -1.46 18.54
CA THR A 2 7.63 -2.19 18.30
C THR A 2 7.46 -3.61 17.74
N ASN A 3 6.42 -4.33 18.18
CA ASN A 3 6.10 -5.66 17.67
C ASN A 3 5.64 -5.65 16.20
N ALA A 4 4.90 -4.63 15.76
CA ALA A 4 4.48 -4.48 14.38
C ALA A 4 5.64 -4.17 13.44
N ILE A 5 6.58 -3.32 13.89
CA ILE A 5 7.82 -3.06 13.14
C ILE A 5 8.62 -4.35 12.94
N ARG A 6 8.71 -5.20 13.97
CA ARG A 6 9.38 -6.50 13.87
C ARG A 6 8.64 -7.45 12.93
N ALA A 7 7.33 -7.61 13.08
CA ALA A 7 6.52 -8.52 12.25
C ALA A 7 6.45 -8.11 10.76
N HIS A 8 6.67 -6.83 10.45
CA HIS A 8 6.77 -6.36 9.08
C HIS A 8 8.03 -6.92 8.37
N ASN A 9 9.13 -7.10 9.11
CA ASN A 9 10.36 -7.66 8.59
C ASN A 9 10.40 -9.18 8.79
N GLU A 10 10.14 -9.93 7.71
CA GLU A 10 10.13 -11.40 7.69
C GLU A 10 11.45 -12.02 8.19
N ALA A 11 12.58 -11.33 8.04
CA ALA A 11 13.88 -11.80 8.52
C ALA A 11 13.96 -11.93 10.06
N THR A 12 13.04 -11.31 10.79
CA THR A 12 12.96 -11.44 12.26
C THR A 12 12.33 -12.74 12.72
N GLY A 13 11.66 -13.49 11.83
CA GLY A 13 10.92 -14.71 12.16
C GLY A 13 9.67 -14.50 13.01
N LYS A 14 9.31 -13.24 13.32
CA LYS A 14 8.09 -12.92 14.07
C LYS A 14 6.87 -13.07 13.16
N THR A 15 5.85 -13.78 13.66
CA THR A 15 4.55 -13.91 13.02
C THR A 15 3.69 -12.64 13.19
N ARG A 16 2.72 -12.47 12.28
CA ARG A 16 1.72 -11.39 12.30
C ARG A 16 0.48 -11.89 13.05
N ASP A 17 0.46 -11.70 14.36
CA ASP A 17 -0.52 -12.32 15.26
C ASP A 17 -1.76 -11.45 15.47
N ASN A 18 -1.63 -10.14 15.30
CA ASN A 18 -2.70 -9.18 15.54
C ASN A 18 -2.97 -8.25 14.35
N LEU A 19 -4.06 -7.50 14.44
CA LEU A 19 -4.58 -6.65 13.37
C LEU A 19 -3.55 -5.61 12.88
N ILE A 20 -2.85 -4.94 13.79
CA ILE A 20 -1.89 -3.88 13.43
C ILE A 20 -0.65 -4.45 12.73
N GLU A 21 -0.18 -5.63 13.15
CA GLU A 21 0.93 -6.34 12.51
C GLU A 21 0.61 -6.73 11.06
N LYS A 22 -0.63 -7.20 10.81
CA LYS A 22 -1.12 -7.54 9.47
C LYS A 22 -1.33 -6.29 8.61
N ALA A 23 -1.97 -5.26 9.17
CA ALA A 23 -2.27 -4.03 8.46
C ALA A 23 -1.01 -3.30 7.98
N ILE A 24 0.00 -3.14 8.83
CA ILE A 24 1.27 -2.49 8.45
C ILE A 24 2.00 -3.29 7.38
N TYR A 25 1.98 -4.62 7.48
CA TYR A 25 2.60 -5.49 6.48
C TYR A 25 2.00 -5.32 5.08
N ALA A 26 0.67 -5.19 4.97
CA ALA A 26 0.00 -4.95 3.70
C ALA A 26 0.12 -3.50 3.21
N ALA A 27 0.10 -2.53 4.12
CA ALA A 27 0.04 -1.11 3.79
C ALA A 27 1.36 -0.56 3.23
N ASP A 28 2.50 -0.99 3.77
CA ASP A 28 3.82 -0.53 3.33
C ASP A 28 4.03 -0.67 1.80
N PRO A 29 3.91 -1.87 1.19
CA PRO A 29 4.06 -2.00 -0.26
C PRO A 29 2.94 -1.31 -1.06
N LEU A 30 1.74 -1.15 -0.49
CA LEU A 30 0.65 -0.41 -1.15
C LEU A 30 1.03 1.06 -1.31
N THR A 31 1.60 1.70 -0.28
CA THR A 31 2.01 3.11 -0.38
C THR A 31 3.05 3.30 -1.47
N GLY A 32 4.03 2.41 -1.59
CA GLY A 32 5.03 2.45 -2.66
C GLY A 32 4.41 2.30 -4.06
N LEU A 33 3.37 1.47 -4.19
CA LEU A 33 2.61 1.33 -5.44
C LEU A 33 1.87 2.62 -5.79
N ILE A 34 1.22 3.27 -4.82
CA ILE A 34 0.49 4.52 -5.00
C ILE A 34 1.45 5.65 -5.40
N VAL A 35 2.58 5.81 -4.70
CA VAL A 35 3.61 6.80 -5.06
C VAL A 35 4.08 6.59 -6.50
N ALA A 36 4.42 5.35 -6.87
CA ALA A 36 4.85 5.05 -8.23
C ALA A 36 3.76 5.37 -9.26
N ALA A 37 2.50 5.03 -8.96
CA ALA A 37 1.35 5.33 -9.82
C ALA A 37 1.13 6.84 -10.00
N THR A 38 1.31 7.62 -8.93
CA THR A 38 1.22 9.09 -8.98
C THR A 38 2.35 9.68 -9.84
N LEU A 39 3.59 9.22 -9.67
CA LEU A 39 4.75 9.80 -10.37
C LEU A 39 4.75 9.59 -11.88
N VAL A 40 3.99 8.62 -12.39
CA VAL A 40 3.83 8.40 -13.84
C VAL A 40 2.69 9.19 -14.46
N LEU A 41 1.86 9.87 -13.66
CA LEU A 41 0.86 10.79 -14.18
C LEU A 41 1.53 12.04 -14.77
N PRO A 42 0.99 12.63 -15.86
CA PRO A 42 1.51 13.90 -16.38
C PRO A 42 1.49 15.02 -15.36
N SER A 43 0.46 15.09 -14.51
CA SER A 43 0.32 16.07 -13.45
C SER A 43 1.23 15.81 -12.26
N ARG A 44 1.64 14.54 -12.05
CA ARG A 44 2.35 14.03 -10.87
C ARG A 44 1.63 14.33 -9.54
N LYS A 45 0.32 14.59 -9.60
CA LYS A 45 -0.50 14.91 -8.43
C LYS A 45 -1.30 13.71 -7.97
N ILE A 46 -1.21 13.37 -6.68
CA ILE A 46 -1.97 12.26 -6.10
C ILE A 46 -3.48 12.50 -6.12
N GLY A 47 -3.91 13.78 -6.12
CA GLY A 47 -5.31 14.16 -6.24
C GLY A 47 -5.97 13.77 -7.57
N ASP A 48 -5.17 13.53 -8.62
CA ASP A 48 -5.69 13.10 -9.93
C ASP A 48 -5.74 11.56 -10.07
N LEU A 49 -5.24 10.84 -9.06
CA LEU A 49 -5.25 9.38 -9.04
C LEU A 49 -6.57 8.87 -8.42
N ILE A 50 -7.18 7.86 -9.04
CA ILE A 50 -8.37 7.16 -8.50
C ILE A 50 -8.05 5.70 -8.16
N PRO A 51 -8.84 5.04 -7.29
CA PRO A 51 -8.56 3.66 -6.86
C PRO A 51 -8.40 2.66 -8.01
N GLU A 52 -9.17 2.82 -9.09
CA GLU A 52 -9.08 1.96 -10.27
C GLU A 52 -7.69 2.00 -10.94
N ASN A 53 -7.03 3.16 -10.99
CA ASN A 53 -5.66 3.27 -11.48
C ASN A 53 -4.70 2.46 -10.62
N VAL A 54 -4.84 2.52 -9.29
CA VAL A 54 -4.02 1.75 -8.35
C VAL A 54 -4.24 0.25 -8.55
N LEU A 55 -5.49 -0.19 -8.70
CA LEU A 55 -5.84 -1.60 -8.97
C LEU A 55 -5.31 -2.09 -10.32
N ASN A 56 -5.32 -1.24 -11.35
CA ASN A 56 -4.73 -1.57 -12.65
C ASN A 56 -3.20 -1.74 -12.54
N ARG A 57 -2.51 -0.81 -11.84
CA ARG A 57 -1.07 -0.94 -11.56
C ARG A 57 -0.73 -2.14 -10.67
N PHE A 58 -1.62 -2.51 -9.75
CA PHE A 58 -1.48 -3.72 -8.95
C PHE A 58 -1.41 -4.98 -9.84
N LYS A 59 -2.25 -5.07 -10.88
CA LYS A 59 -2.26 -6.21 -11.82
C LYS A 59 -0.99 -6.25 -12.70
N GLU A 60 -0.37 -5.10 -12.97
CA GLU A 60 0.88 -4.98 -13.71
C GLU A 60 2.10 -5.35 -12.85
N LYS A 61 2.46 -6.64 -12.75
CA LYS A 61 3.59 -7.11 -11.90
C LYS A 61 4.95 -6.46 -12.21
N SER A 62 5.16 -5.99 -13.44
CA SER A 62 6.39 -5.30 -13.84
C SER A 62 6.45 -3.84 -13.33
N PHE A 63 5.30 -3.23 -13.04
CA PHE A 63 5.20 -1.88 -12.51
C PHE A 63 5.55 -1.87 -11.02
N ALA A 64 6.41 -0.95 -10.58
CA ALA A 64 6.83 -0.86 -9.18
C ALA A 64 7.18 -2.25 -8.58
N ARG A 65 8.19 -2.93 -9.16
CA ARG A 65 8.55 -4.32 -8.78
C ARG A 65 8.85 -4.51 -7.29
N GLY A 66 9.26 -3.46 -6.59
CA GLY A 66 9.47 -3.49 -5.14
C GLY A 66 8.18 -3.59 -4.31
N ALA A 67 7.03 -3.18 -4.86
CA ALA A 67 5.74 -3.29 -4.19
C ALA A 67 5.23 -4.73 -4.27
N ARG A 68 5.54 -5.55 -3.26
CA ARG A 68 5.17 -6.97 -3.21
C ARG A 68 3.65 -7.18 -3.26
N ARG A 69 3.15 -7.81 -4.32
CA ARG A 69 1.71 -7.96 -4.59
C ARG A 69 1.03 -8.92 -3.63
N ASP A 70 1.74 -9.97 -3.24
CA ASP A 70 1.35 -10.92 -2.21
C ASP A 70 1.19 -10.24 -0.84
N ALA A 71 2.12 -9.35 -0.48
CA ALA A 71 2.02 -8.59 0.76
C ALA A 71 0.83 -7.64 0.74
N ILE A 72 0.60 -6.89 -0.35
CA ILE A 72 -0.60 -6.04 -0.48
C ILE A 72 -1.89 -6.88 -0.39
N ALA A 73 -1.95 -8.04 -1.07
CA ALA A 73 -3.11 -8.92 -1.07
C ALA A 73 -3.43 -9.55 0.30
N SER A 74 -2.47 -9.56 1.23
CA SER A 74 -2.70 -9.96 2.63
C SER A 74 -3.64 -9.01 3.39
N CYS A 75 -4.11 -7.91 2.78
CA CYS A 75 -5.20 -7.08 3.31
C CYS A 75 -6.49 -7.90 3.59
N THR A 76 -6.66 -9.03 2.91
CA THR A 76 -7.76 -9.96 3.21
C THR A 76 -7.67 -10.58 4.61
N GLU A 77 -6.48 -10.65 5.22
CA GLU A 77 -6.28 -11.14 6.59
C GLU A 77 -6.80 -10.16 7.66
N ILE A 78 -7.17 -8.94 7.25
CA ILE A 78 -7.78 -7.89 8.08
C ILE A 78 -9.21 -7.55 7.63
N ASP A 79 -9.86 -8.50 6.95
CA ASP A 79 -11.26 -8.41 6.50
C ASP A 79 -11.54 -7.25 5.51
N LEU A 80 -10.53 -6.86 4.71
CA LEU A 80 -10.68 -5.87 3.63
C LEU A 80 -10.47 -6.52 2.26
N SER A 81 -11.35 -6.19 1.32
CA SER A 81 -11.08 -6.45 -0.10
C SER A 81 -9.92 -5.58 -0.60
N LEU A 82 -9.29 -6.02 -1.70
CA LEU A 82 -8.21 -5.24 -2.33
C LEU A 82 -8.69 -3.85 -2.77
N GLU A 83 -9.94 -3.74 -3.23
CA GLU A 83 -10.54 -2.49 -3.66
C GLU A 83 -10.72 -1.52 -2.49
N GLU A 84 -11.33 -1.99 -1.39
CA GLU A 84 -11.48 -1.20 -0.17
C GLU A 84 -10.14 -0.77 0.38
N PHE A 85 -9.17 -1.69 0.42
CA PHE A 85 -7.84 -1.42 0.93
C PHE A 85 -7.09 -0.37 0.09
N ALA A 86 -7.14 -0.50 -1.24
CA ALA A 86 -6.53 0.47 -2.14
C ALA A 86 -7.19 1.85 -2.03
N LYS A 87 -8.52 1.89 -1.87
CA LYS A 87 -9.26 3.14 -1.66
C LYS A 87 -8.87 3.82 -0.36
N ILE A 88 -8.89 3.10 0.76
CA ILE A 88 -8.50 3.63 2.08
C ILE A 88 -7.06 4.16 2.04
N GLY A 89 -6.13 3.41 1.47
CA GLY A 89 -4.73 3.82 1.37
C GLY A 89 -4.54 5.07 0.50
N LEU A 90 -5.25 5.16 -0.62
CA LEU A 90 -5.19 6.32 -1.51
C LEU A 90 -5.77 7.57 -0.87
N GLU A 91 -6.98 7.48 -0.30
CA GLU A 91 -7.64 8.61 0.37
C GLU A 91 -6.78 9.13 1.53
N ALA A 92 -6.24 8.24 2.36
CA ALA A 92 -5.35 8.61 3.46
C ALA A 92 -4.08 9.33 2.95
N MET A 93 -3.49 8.88 1.84
CA MET A 93 -2.32 9.55 1.25
C MET A 93 -2.66 10.89 0.60
N GLN A 94 -3.87 11.05 0.05
CA GLN A 94 -4.34 12.31 -0.52
C GLN A 94 -4.50 13.40 0.55
N GLU A 95 -4.99 13.03 1.75
CA GLU A 95 -5.12 13.94 2.90
C GLU A 95 -3.78 14.54 3.34
N ILE A 96 -2.68 13.79 3.17
CA ILE A 96 -1.32 14.23 3.52
C ILE A 96 -0.45 14.54 2.29
N SER A 97 -1.07 14.79 1.13
CA SER A 97 -0.37 15.03 -0.15
C SER A 97 0.73 16.09 -0.07
N SER A 98 0.47 17.18 0.65
CA SER A 98 1.44 18.27 0.88
C SER A 98 2.69 17.80 1.62
N ASP A 99 2.57 16.90 2.60
CA ASP A 99 3.70 16.35 3.36
C ASP A 99 4.50 15.33 2.52
N LEU A 100 3.83 14.64 1.59
CA LEU A 100 4.44 13.69 0.67
C LEU A 100 5.13 14.36 -0.53
N GLY A 101 4.85 15.64 -0.79
CA GLY A 101 5.31 16.33 -2.00
C GLY A 101 4.68 15.77 -3.29
N LEU A 102 3.45 15.24 -3.18
CA LEU A 102 2.66 14.63 -4.25
C LEU A 102 1.34 15.37 -4.47
#